data_AF-A0A3D6E2Q1-F1
#
_entry.id   AF-A0A3D6E2Q1-F1
#
_cell.length_a   1.000
_cell.length_b   1.000
_cell.length_c   1.000
_cell.angle_alpha   90.00
_cell.angle_beta   90.00
_cell.angle_gamma   90.00
#
_symmetry.space_group_name_H-M   'P 1'
#
loop_
_entity.id
_entity.type
_entity.pdbx_description
1 polymer ?
#
loop_
_entity_poly.entity_id
_entity_poly.type
_entity_poly.pdbx_seq_one_letter_code
_entity_poly.pdbx_strand_id
1 'polypeptide(L)'
;LVRRTAERAVGRIKDPLARGKAIYDWVVENTSYDPSRPGVGRGDIEAMLDSGHLSGKSADISLLFVGLCRSIGIPARPIFGQRIDSSRLFAGLGATGNLSTAQQCRAEFYTPGYGWIPVNPADVRKAIDEEHLSSSDPKLIVLRKLLFGFWEMNWVAFNTAQDVSLRGSNGHPLPFLALPQVETAAGRFDSLDTSRFSYTVNASRVEG
;
A
#
# COMPACT_ATOMS: atom_id res chain seq x y z
N LEU A 1 3.22 -4.04 -20.38
CA LEU A 1 4.32 -4.47 -19.47
C LEU A 1 3.80 -5.25 -18.25
N VAL A 2 2.91 -4.64 -17.46
CA VAL A 2 2.26 -5.22 -16.26
C VAL A 2 1.84 -6.68 -16.42
N ARG A 3 1.04 -7.00 -17.45
CA ARG A 3 0.54 -8.37 -17.69
C ARG A 3 1.66 -9.39 -17.87
N ARG A 4 2.69 -9.08 -18.65
CA ARG A 4 3.83 -10.00 -18.86
C ARG A 4 4.57 -10.27 -17.56
N THR A 5 4.74 -9.26 -16.72
CA THR A 5 5.35 -9.42 -15.39
C THR A 5 4.51 -10.34 -14.50
N ALA A 6 3.18 -10.13 -14.48
CA ALA A 6 2.27 -10.96 -13.72
C ALA A 6 2.25 -12.42 -14.22
N GLU A 7 2.22 -12.64 -15.53
CA GLU A 7 2.29 -13.98 -16.15
C GLU A 7 3.61 -14.70 -15.80
N ARG A 8 4.74 -13.97 -15.77
CA ARG A 8 6.03 -14.51 -15.30
C ARG A 8 6.01 -14.88 -13.82
N ALA A 9 5.42 -14.03 -12.98
CA ALA A 9 5.32 -14.26 -11.54
C ALA A 9 4.48 -15.50 -11.21
N VAL A 10 3.36 -15.72 -11.91
CA VAL A 10 2.46 -16.87 -11.65
C VAL A 10 2.88 -18.15 -12.36
N GLY A 11 3.62 -18.06 -13.46
CA GLY A 11 4.04 -19.22 -14.25
C GLY A 11 2.84 -20.06 -14.71
N ARG A 12 2.79 -21.33 -14.28
CA ARG A 12 1.74 -22.31 -14.66
C ARG A 12 0.65 -22.50 -13.61
N ILE A 13 0.65 -21.71 -12.53
CA ILE A 13 -0.32 -21.84 -11.44
C ILE A 13 -1.72 -21.48 -11.95
N LYS A 14 -2.69 -22.37 -11.69
CA LYS A 14 -4.09 -22.18 -12.10
C LYS A 14 -5.00 -21.72 -10.97
N ASP A 15 -4.75 -22.21 -9.76
CA ASP A 15 -5.54 -21.88 -8.57
C ASP A 15 -5.48 -20.37 -8.25
N PRO A 16 -6.63 -19.66 -8.13
CA PRO A 16 -6.63 -18.21 -7.94
C PRO A 16 -5.94 -17.74 -6.65
N LEU A 17 -6.10 -18.50 -5.55
CA LEU A 17 -5.45 -18.20 -4.28
C LEU A 17 -3.92 -18.30 -4.42
N ALA A 18 -3.42 -19.40 -5.00
CA ALA A 18 -2.00 -19.61 -5.24
C ALA A 18 -1.43 -18.60 -6.25
N ARG A 19 -2.20 -18.16 -7.25
CA ARG A 19 -1.77 -17.06 -8.15
C ARG A 19 -1.64 -15.74 -7.40
N GLY A 20 -2.60 -15.39 -6.54
CA GLY A 20 -2.52 -14.22 -5.67
C GLY A 20 -1.29 -14.28 -4.76
N LYS A 21 -1.00 -15.46 -4.18
CA LYS A 21 0.21 -15.68 -3.37
C LYS A 21 1.49 -15.52 -4.17
N ALA A 22 1.56 -16.07 -5.38
CA ALA A 22 2.74 -15.94 -6.23
C ALA A 22 3.04 -14.48 -6.61
N ILE A 23 2.01 -13.69 -6.90
CA ILE A 23 2.18 -12.24 -7.14
C ILE A 23 2.64 -11.53 -5.87
N TYR A 24 2.05 -11.84 -4.71
CA TYR A 24 2.46 -11.26 -3.43
C TYR A 24 3.93 -11.52 -3.12
N ASP A 25 4.37 -12.79 -3.25
CA ASP A 25 5.76 -13.17 -3.03
C ASP A 25 6.70 -12.48 -4.03
N TRP A 26 6.31 -12.43 -5.31
CA TRP A 26 7.08 -11.73 -6.34
C TRP A 26 7.24 -10.24 -6.02
N VAL A 27 6.17 -9.56 -5.59
CA VAL A 27 6.24 -8.14 -5.22
C VAL A 27 7.19 -7.95 -4.02
N VAL A 28 7.07 -8.77 -2.97
CA VAL A 28 7.97 -8.71 -1.81
C VAL A 28 9.43 -8.93 -2.18
N GLU A 29 9.71 -9.81 -3.14
CA GLU A 29 11.08 -10.15 -3.55
C GLU A 29 11.70 -9.13 -4.49
N ASN A 30 10.88 -8.46 -5.30
CA ASN A 30 11.36 -7.59 -6.38
C ASN A 30 11.25 -6.10 -6.05
N THR A 31 10.63 -5.72 -4.93
CA THR A 31 10.53 -4.31 -4.51
C THR A 31 11.43 -3.96 -3.34
N SER A 32 11.74 -2.68 -3.18
CA SER A 32 12.36 -2.11 -1.97
C SER A 32 11.53 -0.97 -1.39
N TYR A 33 11.55 -0.82 -0.06
CA TYR A 33 10.92 0.31 0.60
C TYR A 33 11.85 1.52 0.53
N ASP A 34 11.33 2.69 0.15
CA ASP A 34 12.11 3.93 0.05
C ASP A 34 11.54 4.98 1.03
N PRO A 35 12.15 5.16 2.21
CA PRO A 35 11.67 6.12 3.20
C PRO A 35 11.78 7.57 2.72
N SER A 36 12.63 7.86 1.73
CA SER A 36 12.86 9.21 1.19
C SER A 36 11.72 9.72 0.29
N ARG A 37 10.87 8.83 -0.23
CA ARG A 37 9.71 9.25 -1.05
C ARG A 37 8.72 10.05 -0.22
N PRO A 38 8.12 11.12 -0.75
CA PRO A 38 7.13 11.88 -0.02
C PRO A 38 5.81 11.11 0.12
N GLY A 39 5.07 11.38 1.19
CA GLY A 39 3.74 10.79 1.43
C GLY A 39 3.75 9.27 1.47
N VAL A 40 2.75 8.66 0.82
CA VAL A 40 2.61 7.20 0.68
C VAL A 40 3.16 6.65 -0.64
N GLY A 41 3.75 7.49 -1.50
CA GLY A 41 4.19 7.12 -2.84
C GLY A 41 3.44 7.88 -3.94
N ARG A 42 3.81 7.63 -5.21
CA ARG A 42 3.17 8.24 -6.40
C ARG A 42 2.12 7.33 -7.04
N GLY A 43 2.27 6.01 -6.88
CA GLY A 43 1.39 5.00 -7.46
C GLY A 43 1.57 4.76 -8.96
N ASP A 44 2.66 5.25 -9.55
CA ASP A 44 2.96 5.09 -10.98
C ASP A 44 3.67 3.75 -11.25
N ILE A 45 2.87 2.68 -11.31
CA ILE A 45 3.39 1.31 -11.48
C ILE A 45 3.96 1.07 -12.88
N GLU A 46 3.54 1.86 -13.88
CA GLU A 46 4.06 1.74 -15.23
C GLU A 46 5.49 2.25 -15.28
N ALA A 47 5.75 3.44 -14.73
CA ALA A 47 7.10 3.99 -14.63
C ALA A 47 8.04 3.09 -13.80
N MET A 48 7.54 2.50 -12.70
CA MET A 48 8.30 1.54 -11.90
C MET A 48 8.75 0.33 -12.73
N LEU A 49 7.81 -0.27 -13.47
CA LEU A 49 8.10 -1.46 -14.26
C LEU A 49 8.98 -1.15 -15.47
N ASP A 50 8.75 -0.02 -16.14
CA ASP A 50 9.47 0.38 -17.35
C ASP A 50 10.94 0.73 -17.04
N SER A 51 11.16 1.47 -15.94
CA SER A 51 12.52 1.78 -15.46
C SER A 51 13.25 0.58 -14.85
N GLY A 52 12.52 -0.46 -14.45
CA GLY A 52 13.04 -1.57 -13.65
C GLY A 52 13.39 -1.20 -12.20
N HIS A 53 13.17 0.05 -11.80
CA HIS A 53 13.45 0.54 -10.45
C HIS A 53 12.19 0.40 -9.57
N LEU A 54 11.99 -0.80 -9.02
CA LEU A 54 10.82 -1.17 -8.23
C LEU A 54 10.94 -0.72 -6.77
N SER A 55 11.17 0.58 -6.55
CA SER A 55 11.32 1.16 -5.21
C SER A 55 10.25 2.20 -4.92
N GLY A 56 9.74 2.22 -3.70
CA GLY A 56 8.70 3.19 -3.32
C GLY A 56 8.16 3.01 -1.91
N LYS A 57 7.02 3.64 -1.65
CA LYS A 57 6.28 3.53 -0.38
C LYS A 57 5.04 2.64 -0.55
N SER A 58 4.15 2.70 0.42
CA SER A 58 3.05 1.75 0.53
C SER A 58 2.05 1.79 -0.62
N ALA A 59 1.76 2.97 -1.17
CA ALA A 59 0.91 3.09 -2.35
C ALA A 59 1.60 2.50 -3.58
N ASP A 60 2.89 2.79 -3.80
CA ASP A 60 3.65 2.24 -4.94
C ASP A 60 3.65 0.70 -4.92
N ILE A 61 4.02 0.11 -3.78
CA ILE A 61 4.15 -1.34 -3.62
C ILE A 61 2.78 -2.03 -3.65
N SER A 62 1.76 -1.46 -2.98
CA SER A 62 0.42 -2.05 -2.95
C SER A 62 -0.29 -1.94 -4.29
N LEU A 63 -0.14 -0.82 -5.00
CA LEU A 63 -0.71 -0.64 -6.34
C LEU A 63 0.00 -1.54 -7.35
N LEU A 64 1.30 -1.80 -7.21
CA LEU A 64 2.01 -2.78 -8.04
C LEU A 64 1.37 -4.17 -7.90
N PHE A 65 1.15 -4.63 -6.67
CA PHE A 65 0.44 -5.89 -6.43
C PHE A 65 -0.95 -5.91 -7.09
N VAL A 66 -1.75 -4.85 -6.89
CA VAL A 66 -3.09 -4.73 -7.45
C VAL A 66 -3.07 -4.74 -8.98
N GLY A 67 -2.18 -3.97 -9.59
CA GLY A 67 -2.03 -3.88 -11.05
C GLY A 67 -1.65 -5.22 -11.67
N LEU A 68 -0.70 -5.94 -11.05
CA LEU A 68 -0.31 -7.28 -11.49
C LEU A 68 -1.49 -8.25 -11.41
N CYS A 69 -2.20 -8.30 -10.28
CA CYS A 69 -3.40 -9.14 -10.12
C CYS A 69 -4.47 -8.85 -11.19
N ARG A 70 -4.85 -7.58 -11.34
CA ARG A 70 -5.88 -7.15 -12.29
C ARG A 70 -5.51 -7.49 -13.73
N SER A 71 -4.23 -7.34 -14.10
CA SER A 71 -3.75 -7.58 -15.47
C SER A 71 -3.93 -9.02 -15.97
N ILE A 72 -4.06 -9.98 -15.05
CA ILE A 72 -4.28 -11.41 -15.33
C ILE A 72 -5.66 -11.91 -14.86
N GLY A 73 -6.59 -10.98 -14.60
CA GLY A 73 -8.00 -11.27 -14.30
C GLY A 73 -8.30 -11.63 -12.85
N ILE A 74 -7.40 -11.36 -11.89
CA ILE A 74 -7.69 -11.51 -10.46
C ILE A 74 -8.26 -10.17 -9.96
N PRO A 75 -9.51 -10.11 -9.45
CA PRO A 75 -10.02 -8.89 -8.88
C PRO A 75 -9.18 -8.51 -7.66
N ALA A 76 -8.68 -7.28 -7.64
CA ALA A 76 -7.87 -6.75 -6.55
C ALA A 76 -8.19 -5.27 -6.35
N ARG A 77 -7.94 -4.75 -5.15
CA ARG A 77 -8.14 -3.33 -4.83
C ARG A 77 -7.11 -2.83 -3.83
N PRO A 78 -6.64 -1.58 -3.96
CA PRO A 78 -5.92 -0.93 -2.88
C PRO A 78 -6.91 -0.47 -1.82
N ILE A 79 -6.43 -0.30 -0.60
CA ILE A 79 -7.20 0.30 0.49
C ILE A 79 -6.33 1.38 1.11
N PHE A 80 -6.78 2.62 0.98
CA PHE A 80 -6.14 3.79 1.54
C PHE A 80 -6.74 4.09 2.92
N GLY A 81 -5.87 4.36 3.87
CA GLY A 81 -6.24 4.56 5.27
C GLY A 81 -5.11 5.16 6.08
N GLN A 82 -5.16 4.95 7.40
CA GLN A 82 -4.23 5.56 8.34
C GLN A 82 -3.97 4.62 9.52
N ARG A 83 -2.72 4.55 9.98
CA ARG A 83 -2.38 3.85 11.24
C ARG A 83 -2.89 4.67 12.43
N ILE A 84 -3.44 3.98 13.42
CA ILE A 84 -4.09 4.60 14.59
C ILE A 84 -3.62 4.04 15.94
N ASP A 85 -2.78 3.01 15.94
CA ASP A 85 -2.23 2.42 17.17
C ASP A 85 -0.84 1.81 16.90
N SER A 86 -0.16 1.43 17.97
CA SER A 86 1.08 0.66 17.94
C SER A 86 0.89 -0.71 17.25
N SER A 87 1.98 -1.28 16.74
CA SER A 87 2.00 -2.64 16.18
C SER A 87 2.61 -3.60 17.20
N ARG A 88 2.12 -4.83 17.20
CA ARG A 88 2.67 -5.94 17.98
C ARG A 88 3.69 -6.75 17.19
N LEU A 89 3.78 -6.54 15.87
CA LEU A 89 4.71 -7.23 14.99
C LEU A 89 6.06 -6.52 14.94
N PHE A 90 6.06 -5.24 14.59
CA PHE A 90 7.26 -4.41 14.47
C PHE A 90 6.92 -2.95 14.75
N ALA A 91 7.79 -2.22 15.43
CA ALA A 91 7.51 -0.85 15.88
C ALA A 91 7.07 0.07 14.72
N GLY A 92 7.76 -0.04 13.58
CA GLY A 92 7.47 0.75 12.37
C GLY A 92 6.14 0.44 11.69
N LEU A 93 5.48 -0.67 12.04
CA LEU A 93 4.17 -1.04 11.49
C LEU A 93 3.01 -0.48 12.32
N GLY A 94 3.28 0.36 13.32
CA GLY A 94 2.30 1.12 14.08
C GLY A 94 2.57 2.62 14.04
N ALA A 95 1.65 3.40 14.60
CA ALA A 95 1.85 4.82 14.85
C ALA A 95 1.01 5.25 16.06
N THR A 96 1.57 6.13 16.90
CA THR A 96 0.90 6.73 18.06
C THR A 96 1.24 8.22 18.16
N GLY A 97 0.49 8.97 18.96
CA GLY A 97 0.70 10.42 19.11
C GLY A 97 0.14 11.22 17.92
N ASN A 98 0.98 12.04 17.29
CA ASN A 98 0.59 12.81 16.11
C ASN A 98 0.61 11.91 14.87
N LEU A 99 -0.57 11.62 14.33
CA LEU A 99 -0.78 10.68 13.23
C LEU A 99 -0.86 11.37 11.86
N SER A 100 -0.58 12.67 11.76
CA SER A 100 -0.84 13.45 10.54
C SER A 100 -0.08 12.95 9.31
N THR A 101 0.99 12.17 9.49
CA THR A 101 1.78 11.55 8.42
C THR A 101 1.70 10.02 8.41
N ALA A 102 0.77 9.44 9.16
CA ALA A 102 0.63 7.99 9.35
C ALA A 102 -0.27 7.31 8.30
N GLN A 103 -0.45 7.93 7.14
CA GLN A 103 -1.25 7.38 6.05
C GLN A 103 -0.61 6.09 5.52
N GLN A 104 -1.46 5.17 5.08
CA GLN A 104 -1.02 3.90 4.55
C GLN A 104 -1.91 3.41 3.41
N CYS A 105 -1.30 2.70 2.47
CA CYS A 105 -2.02 1.88 1.51
C CYS A 105 -1.75 0.40 1.81
N ARG A 106 -2.81 -0.40 1.85
CA ARG A 106 -2.77 -1.87 1.84
C ARG A 106 -3.47 -2.38 0.59
N ALA A 107 -3.51 -3.70 0.38
CA ALA A 107 -4.22 -4.28 -0.75
C ALA A 107 -5.03 -5.52 -0.35
N GLU A 108 -6.10 -5.78 -1.09
CA GLU A 108 -6.85 -7.04 -1.04
C GLU A 108 -6.99 -7.61 -2.45
N PHE A 109 -7.11 -8.92 -2.54
CA PHE A 109 -7.54 -9.58 -3.76
C PHE A 109 -8.69 -10.54 -3.47
N TYR A 110 -9.53 -10.77 -4.46
CA TYR A 110 -10.69 -11.64 -4.34
C TYR A 110 -10.37 -13.02 -4.92
N THR A 111 -10.75 -14.06 -4.18
CA THR A 111 -10.80 -15.42 -4.72
C THR A 111 -12.16 -16.07 -4.42
N PRO A 112 -12.74 -16.81 -5.39
CA PRO A 112 -13.92 -17.62 -5.12
C PRO A 112 -13.68 -18.55 -3.92
N GLY A 113 -14.69 -18.69 -3.07
CA GLY A 113 -14.66 -19.53 -1.87
C GLY A 113 -14.09 -18.86 -0.60
N TYR A 114 -13.20 -17.86 -0.72
CA TYR A 114 -12.64 -17.16 0.45
C TYR A 114 -13.02 -15.68 0.53
N GLY A 115 -13.49 -15.07 -0.56
CA GLY A 115 -13.85 -13.66 -0.58
C GLY A 115 -12.61 -12.76 -0.75
N TRP A 116 -12.62 -11.59 -0.11
CA TRP A 116 -11.50 -10.65 -0.12
C TRP A 116 -10.42 -11.09 0.88
N ILE A 117 -9.23 -11.35 0.37
CA ILE A 117 -8.07 -11.75 1.14
C ILE A 117 -7.16 -10.54 1.31
N PRO A 118 -6.89 -10.10 2.55
CA PRO A 118 -5.99 -8.99 2.81
C PRO A 118 -4.55 -9.38 2.57
N VAL A 119 -3.77 -8.50 1.95
CA VAL A 119 -2.33 -8.63 1.80
C VAL A 119 -1.64 -7.31 2.16
N ASN A 120 -0.38 -7.38 2.58
CA ASN A 120 0.39 -6.17 2.87
C ASN A 120 1.88 -6.32 2.53
N PRO A 121 2.23 -6.39 1.23
CA PRO A 121 3.63 -6.50 0.80
C PRO A 121 4.46 -5.26 1.20
N ALA A 122 3.82 -4.08 1.30
CA ALA A 122 4.48 -2.85 1.71
C ALA A 122 5.01 -2.91 3.15
N ASP A 123 4.23 -3.43 4.10
CA ASP A 123 4.67 -3.57 5.49
C ASP A 123 5.79 -4.62 5.63
N VAL A 124 5.80 -5.67 4.80
CA VAL A 124 6.94 -6.58 4.73
C VAL A 124 8.20 -5.83 4.30
N ARG A 125 8.12 -5.05 3.22
CA ARG A 125 9.28 -4.30 2.72
C ARG A 125 9.76 -3.23 3.69
N LYS A 126 8.84 -2.56 4.38
CA LYS A 126 9.14 -1.59 5.43
C LYS A 126 9.86 -2.24 6.61
N ALA A 127 9.39 -3.39 7.09
CA ALA A 127 10.06 -4.12 8.17
C ALA A 127 11.47 -4.59 7.77
N ILE A 128 11.66 -5.04 6.52
CA ILE A 128 13.01 -5.37 6.02
C ILE A 128 13.94 -4.16 6.08
N ASP A 129 13.46 -2.99 5.63
CA ASP A 129 14.24 -1.75 5.59
C ASP A 129 14.59 -1.25 7.01
N GLU A 130 13.59 -1.10 7.87
CA GLU A 130 13.74 -0.47 9.19
C GLU A 130 14.45 -1.36 10.22
N GLU A 131 14.25 -2.68 10.14
CA GLU A 131 14.82 -3.64 11.09
C GLU A 131 16.05 -4.37 10.49
N HIS A 132 16.46 -3.98 9.28
CA HIS A 132 17.60 -4.55 8.55
C HIS A 132 17.54 -6.08 8.43
N LEU A 133 16.35 -6.63 8.18
CA LEU A 133 16.12 -8.08 8.18
C LEU A 133 16.75 -8.74 6.95
N SER A 134 17.51 -9.81 7.20
CA SER A 134 17.99 -10.69 6.14
C SER A 134 16.88 -11.60 5.61
N SER A 135 17.07 -12.16 4.41
CA SER A 135 16.11 -13.11 3.80
C SER A 135 15.88 -14.38 4.62
N SER A 136 16.84 -14.76 5.48
CA SER A 136 16.78 -15.93 6.35
C SER A 136 16.27 -15.61 7.77
N ASP A 137 15.94 -14.36 8.06
CA ASP A 137 15.46 -13.98 9.40
C ASP A 137 14.12 -14.69 9.72
N PRO A 138 14.03 -15.44 10.83
CA PRO A 138 12.79 -16.13 11.22
C PRO A 138 11.59 -15.19 11.37
N LYS A 139 11.80 -13.96 11.87
CA LYS A 139 10.72 -12.96 12.02
C LYS A 139 10.20 -12.53 10.66
N LEU A 140 11.09 -12.35 9.67
CA LEU A 140 10.69 -12.03 8.30
C LEU A 140 9.88 -13.16 7.67
N ILE A 141 10.32 -14.41 7.85
CA ILE A 141 9.61 -15.59 7.32
C ILE A 141 8.18 -15.66 7.88
N VAL A 142 8.03 -15.40 9.18
CA VAL A 142 6.71 -15.36 9.84
C VAL A 142 5.88 -14.17 9.33
N LEU A 143 6.46 -12.97 9.28
CA LEU A 143 5.77 -11.76 8.82
C LEU A 143 5.25 -11.91 7.39
N ARG A 144 6.07 -12.43 6.47
CA ARG A 144 5.69 -12.67 5.07
C ARG A 144 4.46 -13.57 4.96
N LYS A 145 4.41 -14.64 5.77
CA LYS A 145 3.28 -15.58 5.79
C LYS A 145 2.04 -14.94 6.41
N LEU A 146 2.22 -14.21 7.50
CA LEU A 146 1.13 -13.56 8.21
C LEU A 146 0.46 -12.48 7.36
N LEU A 147 1.23 -11.58 6.76
CA LEU A 147 0.71 -10.47 5.93
C LEU A 147 0.16 -10.93 4.55
N PHE A 148 -0.01 -12.24 4.35
CA PHE A 148 -0.88 -12.82 3.34
C PHE A 148 -2.08 -13.49 4.03
N GLY A 149 -3.21 -12.79 4.06
CA GLY A 149 -4.44 -13.21 4.73
C GLY A 149 -4.69 -12.53 6.08
N PHE A 150 -3.78 -11.68 6.56
CA PHE A 150 -3.98 -10.93 7.80
C PHE A 150 -3.48 -9.48 7.72
N TRP A 151 -4.16 -8.62 8.46
CA TRP A 151 -3.81 -7.25 8.75
C TRP A 151 -3.85 -7.02 10.26
N GLU A 152 -2.85 -6.35 10.82
CA GLU A 152 -3.01 -5.78 12.15
C GLU A 152 -4.10 -4.71 12.10
N MET A 153 -5.03 -4.77 13.07
CA MET A 153 -6.16 -3.85 13.19
C MET A 153 -5.78 -2.55 13.92
N ASN A 154 -4.51 -2.17 13.85
CA ASN A 154 -3.95 -0.92 14.36
C ASN A 154 -4.07 0.23 13.32
N TRP A 155 -5.06 0.15 12.44
CA TRP A 155 -5.28 1.07 11.34
C TRP A 155 -6.78 1.19 11.03
N VAL A 156 -7.15 2.25 10.34
CA VAL A 156 -8.51 2.48 9.82
C VAL A 156 -8.47 2.62 8.31
N ALA A 157 -9.37 1.90 7.63
CA ALA A 157 -9.58 2.03 6.19
C ALA A 157 -10.53 3.19 5.89
N PHE A 158 -10.21 3.99 4.87
CA PHE A 158 -11.07 5.09 4.42
C PHE A 158 -11.75 4.80 3.09
N ASN A 159 -10.97 4.44 2.07
CA ASN A 159 -11.50 4.26 0.71
C ASN A 159 -10.63 3.32 -0.14
N THR A 160 -11.12 2.98 -1.32
CA THR A 160 -10.41 2.16 -2.33
C THR A 160 -10.25 2.92 -3.65
N ALA A 161 -10.42 4.24 -3.60
CA ALA A 161 -10.63 5.10 -4.75
C ALA A 161 -9.31 5.37 -5.49
N GLN A 162 -9.35 5.21 -6.81
CA GLN A 162 -8.29 5.55 -7.75
C GLN A 162 -8.88 6.47 -8.82
N ASP A 163 -8.03 7.26 -9.48
CA ASP A 163 -8.43 8.18 -10.55
C ASP A 163 -9.58 9.13 -10.11
N VAL A 164 -9.42 9.70 -8.92
CA VAL A 164 -10.47 10.43 -8.19
C VAL A 164 -10.63 11.84 -8.75
N SER A 165 -11.78 12.07 -9.39
CA SER A 165 -12.21 13.42 -9.77
C SER A 165 -12.85 14.11 -8.56
N LEU A 166 -12.25 15.20 -8.09
CA LEU A 166 -12.80 15.98 -6.98
C LEU A 166 -14.00 16.80 -7.46
N ARG A 167 -15.09 16.78 -6.68
CA ARG A 167 -16.30 17.55 -6.99
C ARG A 167 -15.97 19.04 -7.09
N GLY A 168 -16.26 19.64 -8.24
CA GLY A 168 -16.03 21.07 -8.50
C GLY A 168 -14.60 21.44 -8.87
N SER A 169 -13.70 20.46 -9.01
CA SER A 169 -12.33 20.69 -9.50
C SER A 169 -12.30 20.74 -11.03
N ASN A 170 -11.49 21.65 -11.58
CA ASN A 170 -11.11 21.64 -13.01
C ASN A 170 -9.71 21.03 -13.23
N GLY A 171 -9.07 20.56 -12.16
CA GLY A 171 -7.74 19.95 -12.23
C GLY A 171 -7.80 18.48 -12.66
N HIS A 172 -6.62 17.91 -12.93
CA HIS A 172 -6.52 16.48 -13.22
C HIS A 172 -7.02 15.61 -12.05
N PRO A 173 -7.61 14.44 -12.32
CA PRO A 173 -7.95 13.46 -11.29
C PRO A 173 -6.74 13.13 -10.41
N LEU A 174 -6.99 12.89 -9.13
CA LEU A 174 -5.96 12.37 -8.24
C LEU A 174 -5.72 10.89 -8.58
N PRO A 175 -4.47 10.40 -8.56
CA PRO A 175 -4.23 8.97 -8.76
C PRO A 175 -4.92 8.14 -7.67
N PHE A 176 -5.03 8.67 -6.45
CA PHE A 176 -5.76 8.11 -5.32
C PHE A 176 -5.99 9.17 -4.22
N LEU A 177 -6.85 8.86 -3.25
CA LEU A 177 -7.17 9.75 -2.13
C LEU A 177 -6.63 9.18 -0.81
N ALA A 178 -5.40 9.55 -0.44
CA ALA A 178 -4.76 9.15 0.82
C ALA A 178 -4.60 10.29 1.83
N LEU A 179 -4.47 11.53 1.35
CA LEU A 179 -4.28 12.74 2.17
C LEU A 179 -5.46 13.70 1.95
N PRO A 180 -5.80 14.54 2.94
CA PRO A 180 -6.77 15.62 2.75
C PRO A 180 -6.41 16.51 1.55
N GLN A 181 -7.44 16.90 0.79
CA GLN A 181 -7.29 17.70 -0.43
C GLN A 181 -8.00 19.03 -0.25
N VAL A 182 -7.32 20.11 -0.58
CA VAL A 182 -7.87 21.48 -0.55
C VAL A 182 -7.64 22.13 -1.90
N GLU A 183 -8.72 22.67 -2.46
CA GLU A 183 -8.70 23.41 -3.72
C GLU A 183 -9.43 24.74 -3.53
N THR A 184 -8.82 25.80 -4.03
CA THR A 184 -9.36 27.17 -3.96
C THR A 184 -9.40 27.77 -5.37
N ALA A 185 -9.87 29.00 -5.50
CA ALA A 185 -9.78 29.74 -6.77
C ALA A 185 -8.34 29.88 -7.29
N ALA A 186 -7.33 29.79 -6.41
CA ALA A 186 -5.91 29.81 -6.78
C ALA A 186 -5.37 28.43 -7.23
N GLY A 187 -6.20 27.39 -7.23
CA GLY A 187 -5.83 26.01 -7.57
C GLY A 187 -5.75 25.06 -6.37
N ARG A 188 -5.32 23.83 -6.66
CA ARG A 188 -5.17 22.74 -5.68
C ARG A 188 -3.87 22.90 -4.89
N PHE A 189 -3.95 22.79 -3.57
CA PHE A 189 -2.79 22.80 -2.69
C PHE A 189 -2.08 21.44 -2.73
N ASP A 190 -0.76 21.45 -2.60
CA ASP A 190 0.01 20.23 -2.37
C ASP A 190 -0.21 19.76 -0.93
N SER A 191 -0.86 18.60 -0.77
CA SER A 191 -1.12 17.98 0.54
C SER A 191 0.16 17.57 1.29
N LEU A 192 1.32 17.60 0.64
CA LEU A 192 2.62 17.31 1.22
C LEU A 192 3.35 18.58 1.68
N ASP A 193 2.92 19.77 1.23
CA ASP A 193 3.48 21.05 1.66
C ASP A 193 2.80 21.53 2.95
N THR A 194 3.32 21.05 4.08
CA THR A 194 2.80 21.36 5.42
C THR A 194 2.98 22.82 5.83
N SER A 195 3.78 23.61 5.09
CA SER A 195 3.94 25.04 5.34
C SER A 195 2.75 25.86 4.83
N ARG A 196 2.10 25.39 3.77
CA ARG A 196 0.95 26.05 3.14
C ARG A 196 -0.38 25.45 3.53
N PHE A 197 -0.41 24.16 3.82
CA PHE A 197 -1.60 23.45 4.27
C PHE A 197 -1.22 22.38 5.29
N SER A 198 -1.70 22.53 6.52
CA SER A 198 -1.50 21.55 7.59
C SER A 198 -2.82 21.10 8.18
N TYR A 199 -2.80 19.88 8.70
CA TYR A 199 -3.88 19.29 9.47
C TYR A 199 -3.28 18.45 10.59
N THR A 200 -4.06 18.18 11.63
CA THR A 200 -3.63 17.34 12.74
C THR A 200 -4.58 16.18 12.94
N VAL A 201 -4.03 14.97 13.08
CA VAL A 201 -4.78 13.77 13.46
C VAL A 201 -4.19 13.22 14.75
N ASN A 202 -5.05 12.97 15.73
CA ASN A 202 -4.70 12.30 16.98
C ASN A 202 -5.65 11.13 17.19
N ALA A 203 -5.16 10.05 17.80
CA ALA A 203 -5.99 8.95 18.27
C ALA A 203 -5.61 8.61 19.71
N SER A 204 -6.63 8.27 20.51
CA SER A 204 -6.47 7.78 21.88
C SER A 204 -7.25 6.49 22.05
N ARG A 205 -6.69 5.55 22.81
CA ARG A 205 -7.42 4.36 23.24
C ARG A 205 -8.38 4.78 24.35
N VAL A 206 -9.66 4.42 24.21
CA VAL A 206 -10.65 4.55 25.27
C VAL A 206 -10.67 3.22 26.02
N GLU A 207 -10.36 3.24 27.32
CA GLU A 207 -10.60 2.08 28.20
C GLU A 207 -12.11 1.97 28.41
N GLY A 208 -12.65 0.77 28.14
CA GLY A 208 -14.07 0.44 28.30
C GLY A 208 -14.26 -0.66 29.33
#